data_AF-A0A1J5SR17-F1
#
_entry.id   AF-A0A1J5SR17-F1
#
_cell.length_a   1.000
_cell.length_b   1.000
_cell.length_c   1.000
_cell.angle_alpha   90.00
_cell.angle_beta   90.00
_cell.angle_gamma   90.00
#
_symmetry.space_group_name_H-M   'P 1'
#
loop_
_entity.id
_entity.type
_entity.pdbx_description
1 polymer ?
#
loop_
_entity_poly.entity_id
_entity_poly.type
_entity_poly.pdbx_seq_one_letter_code
_entity_poly.pdbx_strand_id
1 'polypeptide(L)'
;MTLFFADGGLQWTNTLGILVALASGVAFAAMTMLLRRQKDGSPVESIILGNGLTFLIGIPWMLSSPLPSPVGLGALGLLGVVQLGCSYWLYSRAIRHVTALEAVLIPVIEPLLNPVWVFLVRGERPSPWALVGGVLVLGAVTLRGVHSLRLRVSGDPIRTVGP
;
A
#
# COMPACT_ATOMS: atom_id res chain seq x y z
N MET A 1 -2.22 -11.87 7.17
CA MET A 1 -2.65 -12.38 5.86
C MET A 1 -3.18 -13.80 5.94
N THR A 2 -2.51 -14.73 6.63
CA THR A 2 -3.00 -16.11 6.84
C THR A 2 -4.42 -16.20 7.42
N LEU A 3 -4.75 -15.36 8.42
CA LEU A 3 -6.11 -15.31 8.98
C LEU A 3 -7.18 -14.89 7.95
N PHE A 4 -6.84 -14.05 6.97
CA PHE A 4 -7.80 -13.58 5.97
C PHE A 4 -8.20 -14.67 4.95
N PHE A 5 -7.38 -15.71 4.81
CA PHE A 5 -7.56 -16.81 3.85
C PHE A 5 -7.89 -18.15 4.52
N ALA A 6 -8.06 -18.17 5.84
CA ALA A 6 -8.30 -19.38 6.62
C ALA A 6 -9.64 -20.07 6.26
N ASP A 7 -10.60 -19.34 5.71
CA ASP A 7 -11.94 -19.83 5.32
C ASP A 7 -11.98 -20.60 3.98
N GLY A 8 -10.85 -21.12 3.51
CA GLY A 8 -10.80 -21.93 2.28
C GLY A 8 -10.51 -21.17 0.99
N GLY A 9 -10.02 -19.92 1.08
CA GLY A 9 -9.62 -19.13 -0.10
C GLY A 9 -8.28 -19.56 -0.73
N LEU A 10 -7.45 -20.33 0.00
CA LEU A 10 -6.17 -20.80 -0.49
C LEU A 10 -6.32 -22.15 -1.20
N GLN A 11 -6.64 -22.10 -2.49
CA GLN A 11 -6.60 -23.29 -3.35
C GLN A 11 -5.14 -23.61 -3.71
N TRP A 12 -4.57 -24.66 -3.10
CA TRP A 12 -3.20 -25.12 -3.37
C TRP A 12 -2.94 -25.52 -4.82
N THR A 13 -3.98 -25.65 -5.64
CA THR A 13 -3.92 -25.93 -7.07
C THR A 13 -3.32 -24.78 -7.89
N ASN A 14 -3.32 -23.53 -7.41
CA ASN A 14 -2.78 -22.39 -8.16
C ASN A 14 -1.40 -21.93 -7.66
N THR A 15 -0.41 -22.83 -7.72
CA THR A 15 0.97 -22.60 -7.24
C THR A 15 1.65 -21.41 -7.93
N LEU A 16 1.39 -21.18 -9.22
CA LEU A 16 1.89 -20.02 -9.97
C LEU A 16 1.38 -18.70 -9.37
N GLY A 17 0.09 -18.61 -9.05
CA GLY A 17 -0.48 -17.44 -8.41
C GLY A 17 0.17 -17.13 -7.06
N ILE A 18 0.45 -18.16 -6.27
CA ILE A 18 1.14 -18.02 -4.98
C ILE A 18 2.57 -17.50 -5.17
N LEU A 19 3.32 -18.06 -6.12
CA LEU A 19 4.69 -17.61 -6.42
C LEU A 19 4.73 -16.16 -6.91
N VAL A 20 3.80 -15.76 -7.79
CA VAL A 20 3.67 -14.38 -8.28
C VAL A 20 3.32 -13.43 -7.13
N ALA A 21 2.40 -13.82 -6.24
CA ALA A 21 2.05 -13.02 -5.06
C ALA A 21 3.24 -12.82 -4.11
N LEU A 22 4.03 -13.88 -3.87
CA LEU A 22 5.26 -13.78 -3.06
C LEU A 22 6.31 -12.88 -3.73
N ALA A 23 6.54 -13.05 -5.03
CA ALA A 23 7.46 -12.22 -5.79
C ALA A 23 7.04 -10.73 -5.76
N SER A 24 5.74 -10.45 -5.89
CA SER A 24 5.18 -9.10 -5.75
C SER A 24 5.47 -8.50 -4.37
N GLY A 25 5.28 -9.28 -3.30
CA GLY A 25 5.60 -8.84 -1.93
C GLY A 25 7.09 -8.50 -1.74
N VAL A 26 7.98 -9.34 -2.27
CA VAL A 26 9.44 -9.09 -2.22
C VAL A 26 9.82 -7.84 -3.04
N ALA A 27 9.26 -7.70 -4.24
CA ALA A 27 9.48 -6.53 -5.09
C ALA A 27 8.99 -5.23 -4.40
N PHE A 28 7.83 -5.27 -3.73
CA PHE A 28 7.29 -4.14 -2.98
C PHE A 28 8.18 -3.75 -1.78
N ALA A 29 8.68 -4.75 -1.05
CA ALA A 29 9.63 -4.50 0.05
C ALA A 29 10.94 -3.88 -0.46
N ALA A 30 11.49 -4.41 -1.56
CA ALA A 30 12.68 -3.86 -2.19
C ALA A 30 12.44 -2.42 -2.67
N MET A 31 11.35 -2.17 -3.40
CA MET A 31 10.94 -0.82 -3.84
C MET A 31 10.92 0.17 -2.68
N THR A 32 10.27 -0.20 -1.56
CA THR A 32 10.18 0.65 -0.37
C THR A 32 11.56 0.95 0.23
N MET A 33 12.45 -0.05 0.30
CA MET A 33 13.82 0.14 0.80
C MET A 33 14.67 1.03 -0.12
N LEU A 34 14.58 0.84 -1.43
CA LEU A 34 15.33 1.63 -2.42
C LEU A 34 14.86 3.08 -2.45
N LEU A 35 13.55 3.33 -2.44
CA LEU A 35 12.98 4.69 -2.34
C LEU A 35 13.47 5.41 -1.09
N ARG A 36 13.56 4.72 0.05
CA ARG A 36 14.09 5.29 1.30
C ARG A 36 15.58 5.60 1.22
N ARG A 37 16.36 4.84 0.46
CA ARG A 37 17.79 5.11 0.19
C ARG A 37 17.99 6.30 -0.76
N GLN A 38 16.98 6.64 -1.57
CA GLN A 38 16.95 7.80 -2.45
C GLN A 38 16.38 9.09 -1.81
N LYS A 39 16.25 9.13 -0.48
CA LYS A 39 15.72 10.30 0.25
C LYS A 39 16.46 11.63 -0.05
N ASP A 40 17.73 11.54 -0.48
CA ASP A 40 18.58 12.70 -0.80
C ASP A 40 18.51 13.09 -2.30
N GLY A 41 17.73 12.36 -3.11
CA GLY A 41 17.42 12.65 -4.52
C GLY A 41 15.97 13.11 -4.73
N SER A 42 15.40 12.80 -5.89
CA SER A 42 13.99 13.09 -6.25
C SER A 42 13.15 11.80 -6.29
N PRO A 43 12.49 11.40 -5.19
CA PRO A 43 11.63 10.21 -5.16
C PRO A 43 10.52 10.20 -6.22
N VAL A 44 10.08 11.40 -6.63
CA VAL A 44 9.02 11.59 -7.63
C VAL A 44 9.50 11.11 -9.01
N GLU A 45 10.75 11.39 -9.39
CA GLU A 45 11.30 10.95 -10.67
C GLU A 45 11.38 9.42 -10.77
N SER A 46 11.83 8.76 -9.69
CA SER A 46 11.86 7.30 -9.61
C SER A 46 10.47 6.67 -9.71
N ILE A 47 9.45 7.31 -9.14
CA ILE A 47 8.06 6.85 -9.25
C ILE A 47 7.54 7.04 -10.70
N ILE A 48 7.83 8.17 -11.34
CA ILE A 48 7.42 8.43 -12.73
C ILE A 48 8.09 7.41 -13.68
N LEU A 49 9.39 7.19 -13.53
CA LEU A 49 10.12 6.19 -14.32
C LEU A 49 9.58 4.77 -14.08
N GLY A 50 9.29 4.42 -12.83
CA GLY A 50 8.69 3.13 -12.50
C GLY A 50 7.31 2.92 -13.14
N ASN A 51 6.46 3.95 -13.13
CA ASN A 51 5.15 3.90 -13.82
C ASN A 51 5.31 3.85 -15.34
N GLY A 52 6.26 4.59 -15.92
CA GLY A 52 6.58 4.53 -17.34
C GLY A 52 7.07 3.14 -17.77
N LEU A 53 7.96 2.53 -16.98
CA LEU A 53 8.42 1.16 -17.22
C LEU A 53 7.27 0.15 -17.10
N THR A 54 6.40 0.33 -16.11
CA THR A 54 5.20 -0.51 -15.94
C THR A 54 4.27 -0.41 -17.15
N PHE A 55 4.08 0.80 -17.69
CA PHE A 55 3.31 1.01 -18.91
C PHE A 55 3.96 0.29 -20.10
N LEU A 56 5.26 0.47 -20.32
CA LEU A 56 5.99 -0.16 -21.44
C LEU A 56 5.95 -1.70 -21.36
N ILE A 57 6.19 -2.25 -20.17
CA ILE A 57 6.09 -3.70 -19.95
C ILE A 57 4.65 -4.16 -20.16
N GLY A 58 3.64 -3.37 -19.79
CA GLY A 58 2.22 -3.72 -19.94
C GLY A 58 1.70 -3.72 -21.39
N ILE A 59 2.38 -3.06 -22.33
CA ILE A 59 1.90 -2.89 -23.72
C ILE A 59 1.52 -4.23 -24.40
N PRO A 60 2.33 -5.30 -24.38
CA PRO A 60 1.98 -6.56 -25.04
C PRO A 60 0.68 -7.17 -24.52
N TRP A 61 0.42 -7.06 -23.21
CA TRP A 61 -0.81 -7.53 -22.58
C TRP A 61 -2.00 -6.62 -22.87
N MET A 62 -1.77 -5.32 -22.97
CA MET A 62 -2.79 -4.34 -23.34
C MET A 62 -3.27 -4.56 -24.78
N LEU A 63 -2.35 -4.85 -25.70
CA LEU A 63 -2.67 -5.10 -27.11
C LEU A 63 -3.33 -6.46 -27.36
N SER A 64 -3.08 -7.44 -26.50
CA SER A 64 -3.71 -8.77 -26.57
C SER A 64 -5.05 -8.88 -25.85
N SER A 65 -5.45 -7.83 -25.12
CA SER A 65 -6.73 -7.77 -24.40
C SER A 65 -7.76 -6.92 -25.16
N PRO A 66 -9.08 -7.22 -25.01
CA PRO A 66 -10.12 -6.35 -25.56
C PRO A 66 -10.03 -4.94 -24.98
N LEU A 67 -10.38 -3.92 -25.78
CA LEU A 67 -10.45 -2.55 -25.27
C LEU A 67 -11.48 -2.47 -24.13
N PRO A 68 -11.17 -1.76 -23.03
CA PRO A 68 -12.13 -1.53 -21.96
C PRO A 68 -13.36 -0.79 -22.48
N SER A 69 -14.52 -1.03 -21.86
CA SER A 69 -15.73 -0.26 -22.13
C SER A 69 -15.51 1.24 -21.80
N PRO A 70 -16.36 2.16 -22.28
CA PRO A 70 -16.26 3.58 -21.92
C PRO A 70 -16.27 3.81 -20.40
N VAL A 71 -17.04 3.01 -19.65
CA VAL A 71 -17.05 3.01 -18.19
C VAL A 71 -15.70 2.52 -17.63
N GLY A 72 -15.12 1.47 -18.21
CA GLY A 72 -13.80 0.97 -17.83
C GLY A 72 -12.68 1.98 -18.08
N LEU A 73 -12.72 2.70 -19.21
CA LEU A 73 -11.80 3.79 -19.52
C LEU A 73 -11.96 4.95 -18.54
N GLY A 74 -13.20 5.32 -18.20
CA GLY A 74 -13.49 6.31 -17.17
C GLY A 74 -12.95 5.91 -15.79
N ALA A 75 -13.12 4.64 -15.41
CA ALA A 75 -12.57 4.10 -14.17
C ALA A 75 -11.03 4.14 -14.18
N LEU A 76 -10.37 3.72 -15.27
CA LEU A 76 -8.91 3.78 -15.41
C LEU A 76 -8.40 5.22 -15.29
N GLY A 77 -9.08 6.19 -15.90
CA GLY A 77 -8.76 7.62 -15.76
C GLY A 77 -8.91 8.10 -14.31
N LEU A 78 -9.99 7.71 -13.64
CA LEU A 78 -10.24 8.09 -12.24
C LEU A 78 -9.20 7.47 -11.28
N LEU A 79 -8.86 6.19 -11.46
CA LEU A 79 -7.79 5.52 -10.72
C LEU A 79 -6.42 6.14 -11.01
N GLY A 80 -6.08 6.44 -12.27
CA GLY A 80 -4.81 7.04 -12.61
C GLY A 80 -4.64 8.48 -12.08
N VAL A 81 -5.64 9.33 -12.30
CA VAL A 81 -5.56 10.75 -11.97
C VAL A 81 -5.86 11.01 -10.50
N VAL A 82 -6.98 10.50 -9.99
CA VAL A 82 -7.44 10.81 -8.62
C VAL A 82 -6.80 9.89 -7.61
N GLN A 83 -6.83 8.57 -7.81
CA GLN A 83 -6.28 7.63 -6.83
C GLN A 83 -4.75 7.71 -6.76
N LEU A 84 -4.05 7.75 -7.91
CA LEU A 84 -2.59 7.76 -7.95
C LEU A 84 -2.01 9.19 -8.02
N GLY A 85 -2.40 9.97 -9.04
CA GLY A 85 -1.82 11.30 -9.30
C GLY A 85 -2.04 12.29 -8.16
N CYS A 86 -3.31 12.51 -7.76
CA CYS A 86 -3.64 13.42 -6.67
C CYS A 86 -3.04 12.96 -5.34
N SER A 87 -3.08 11.65 -5.04
CA SER A 87 -2.47 11.10 -3.81
C SER A 87 -0.97 11.34 -3.76
N TYR A 88 -0.23 11.13 -4.84
CA TYR A 88 1.21 11.42 -4.86
C TYR A 88 1.50 12.91 -4.69
N TRP A 89 0.71 13.77 -5.34
CA TRP A 89 0.85 15.21 -5.18
C TRP A 89 0.63 15.65 -3.73
N LEU A 90 -0.48 15.20 -3.10
CA LEU A 90 -0.78 15.48 -1.69
C LEU A 90 0.28 14.90 -0.76
N TYR A 91 0.71 13.65 -0.98
CA TYR A 91 1.72 12.97 -0.18
C TYR A 91 3.07 13.67 -0.24
N SER A 92 3.51 14.09 -1.43
CA SER A 92 4.76 14.84 -1.62
C SER A 92 4.75 16.21 -0.93
N ARG A 93 3.58 16.84 -0.81
CA ARG A 93 3.40 18.09 -0.06
C ARG A 93 3.34 17.85 1.44
N ALA A 94 2.62 16.81 1.87
CA ALA A 94 2.43 16.47 3.27
C ALA A 94 3.73 15.98 3.93
N ILE A 95 4.54 15.16 3.25
CA ILE A 95 5.78 14.59 3.81
C ILE A 95 6.82 15.65 4.22
N ARG A 96 6.71 16.87 3.70
CA ARG A 96 7.53 18.02 4.12
C ARG A 96 7.10 18.65 5.45
N HIS A 97 5.86 18.36 5.88
CA HIS A 97 5.22 18.98 7.05
C HIS A 97 4.85 17.97 8.14
N VAL A 98 4.90 16.66 7.84
CA VAL A 98 4.58 15.59 8.80
C VAL A 98 5.83 14.80 9.17
N THR A 99 5.84 14.25 10.38
CA THR A 99 6.90 13.37 10.84
C THR A 99 6.91 12.05 10.03
N ALA A 100 8.05 11.37 9.99
CA ALA A 100 8.17 10.07 9.33
C ALA A 100 7.17 9.01 9.86
N LEU A 101 6.71 9.15 11.11
CA LEU A 101 5.71 8.27 11.71
C LEU A 101 4.32 8.52 11.12
N GLU A 102 3.92 9.79 11.00
CA GLU A 102 2.63 10.19 10.42
C GLU A 102 2.55 9.83 8.93
N ALA A 103 3.64 10.06 8.19
CA ALA A 103 3.74 9.66 6.78
C ALA A 103 3.53 8.15 6.56
N VAL A 104 3.94 7.31 7.52
CA VAL A 104 3.75 5.84 7.46
C VAL A 104 2.37 5.40 7.95
N LEU A 105 1.75 6.15 8.87
CA LEU A 105 0.43 5.84 9.39
C LEU A 105 -0.68 6.08 8.36
N ILE A 106 -0.56 7.13 7.54
CA ILE A 106 -1.56 7.48 6.52
C ILE A 106 -1.84 6.32 5.55
N PRO A 107 -0.83 5.70 4.89
CA PRO A 107 -1.06 4.55 4.00
C PRO A 107 -1.56 3.30 4.73
N VAL A 108 -1.33 3.16 6.03
CA VAL A 108 -1.79 2.00 6.81
C VAL A 108 -3.29 2.07 7.11
N ILE A 109 -3.85 3.29 7.18
CA ILE A 109 -5.29 3.49 7.39
C ILE A 109 -6.11 3.01 6.18
N GLU A 110 -5.58 3.16 4.96
CA GLU A 110 -6.31 2.83 3.72
C GLU A 110 -6.71 1.33 3.62
N PRO A 111 -5.79 0.35 3.72
CA PRO A 111 -6.13 -1.09 3.72
C PRO A 111 -7.11 -1.48 4.82
N LEU A 112 -7.11 -0.70 5.89
CA LEU A 112 -7.82 -0.98 7.11
C LEU A 112 -9.27 -0.47 7.06
N LEU A 113 -9.49 0.62 6.33
CA LEU A 113 -10.82 1.10 5.97
C LEU A 113 -11.43 0.36 4.78
N ASN A 114 -10.63 -0.28 3.90
CA ASN A 114 -11.15 -1.01 2.74
C ASN A 114 -12.27 -2.02 3.06
N PRO A 115 -12.16 -2.90 4.08
CA PRO A 115 -13.27 -3.78 4.48
C PRO A 115 -14.52 -3.03 4.95
N VAL A 116 -14.34 -1.87 5.60
CA VAL A 116 -15.44 -1.02 6.06
C VAL A 116 -16.16 -0.41 4.86
N TRP A 117 -15.44 0.11 3.88
CA TRP A 117 -16.01 0.68 2.67
C TRP A 117 -16.75 -0.36 1.83
N VAL A 118 -16.20 -1.56 1.67
CA VAL A 118 -16.86 -2.66 0.95
C VAL A 118 -18.15 -3.09 1.66
N PHE A 119 -18.12 -3.20 2.99
CA PHE A 119 -19.32 -3.47 3.77
C PHE A 119 -20.40 -2.38 3.58
N LEU A 120 -20.02 -1.10 3.63
CA LEU A 120 -20.97 0.02 3.50
C LEU A 120 -21.55 0.18 2.09
N VAL A 121 -20.73 0.00 1.04
CA VAL A 121 -21.13 0.26 -0.35
C VAL A 121 -21.73 -0.97 -1.01
N ARG A 122 -21.19 -2.16 -0.73
CA ARG A 122 -21.57 -3.42 -1.38
C ARG A 122 -22.44 -4.31 -0.50
N GLY A 123 -22.52 -4.05 0.81
CA GLY A 123 -23.25 -4.90 1.76
C GLY A 123 -22.58 -6.25 2.03
N GLU A 124 -21.39 -6.49 1.47
CA GLU A 124 -20.64 -7.73 1.65
C GLU A 124 -20.13 -7.79 3.09
N ARG A 125 -20.67 -8.74 3.87
CA ARG A 125 -20.29 -8.93 5.27
C ARG A 125 -18.88 -9.53 5.33
N PRO A 126 -17.90 -8.88 5.99
CA PRO A 126 -16.58 -9.47 6.19
C PRO A 126 -16.72 -10.80 6.94
N SER A 127 -15.93 -11.81 6.57
CA SER A 127 -15.92 -13.06 7.32
C SER A 127 -15.47 -12.81 8.77
N PRO A 128 -15.88 -13.66 9.73
CA PRO A 128 -15.41 -13.57 11.10
C PRO A 128 -13.88 -13.51 11.21
N TRP A 129 -13.15 -14.23 10.35
CA TRP A 129 -11.69 -14.23 10.35
C TRP A 129 -11.08 -12.98 9.72
N ALA A 130 -11.75 -12.37 8.74
CA ALA A 130 -11.39 -11.05 8.23
C ALA A 130 -11.49 -9.99 9.34
N LEU A 131 -12.52 -10.07 10.21
CA LEU A 131 -12.67 -9.19 11.37
C LEU A 131 -11.54 -9.40 12.39
N VAL A 132 -11.21 -10.65 12.74
CA VAL A 132 -10.10 -10.96 13.66
C VAL A 132 -8.77 -10.46 13.09
N GLY A 133 -8.53 -10.68 11.79
CA GLY A 133 -7.36 -10.16 11.10
C GLY A 133 -7.28 -8.62 11.15
N GLY A 134 -8.42 -7.94 10.93
CA GLY A 134 -8.52 -6.49 11.04
C GLY A 134 -8.21 -5.96 12.43
N VAL A 135 -8.78 -6.58 13.47
CA VAL A 135 -8.52 -6.21 14.88
C VAL A 135 -7.04 -6.40 15.25
N LEU A 136 -6.40 -7.48 14.81
CA LEU A 136 -4.99 -7.72 15.08
C LEU A 136 -4.09 -6.64 14.43
N VAL A 137 -4.34 -6.29 13.18
CA VAL A 137 -3.58 -5.24 12.47
C VAL A 137 -3.79 -3.89 13.17
N LEU A 138 -5.03 -3.53 13.46
CA LEU A 138 -5.38 -2.31 14.21
C LEU A 138 -4.68 -2.24 15.56
N GLY A 139 -4.75 -3.32 16.34
CA GLY A 139 -4.14 -3.40 17.66
C GLY A 139 -2.62 -3.24 17.58
N ALA A 140 -1.97 -3.94 16.65
CA ALA A 140 -0.52 -3.85 16.48
C ALA A 140 -0.04 -2.45 16.08
N VAL A 141 -0.73 -1.79 15.14
CA VAL A 141 -0.40 -0.43 14.69
C VAL A 141 -0.62 0.58 15.82
N THR A 142 -1.72 0.47 16.55
CA THR A 142 -2.05 1.34 17.68
C THR A 142 -1.02 1.19 18.81
N LEU A 143 -0.71 -0.05 19.21
CA LEU A 143 0.28 -0.34 20.25
C LEU A 143 1.67 0.19 19.87
N ARG A 144 2.09 -0.01 18.61
CA ARG A 144 3.34 0.53 18.09
C ARG A 144 3.35 2.07 18.12
N GLY A 145 2.24 2.70 17.75
CA GLY A 145 2.07 4.16 17.81
C GLY A 145 2.21 4.68 19.24
N VAL A 146 1.51 4.06 20.19
CA VAL A 146 1.58 4.42 21.62
C VAL A 146 2.98 4.21 22.18
N HIS A 147 3.65 3.11 21.85
CA HIS A 147 5.02 2.85 22.30
C HIS A 147 6.00 3.90 21.74
N SER A 148 5.83 4.28 20.46
CA SER A 148 6.68 5.29 19.81
C SER A 148 6.49 6.69 20.42
N LEU A 149 5.27 7.03 20.86
CA LEU A 149 4.97 8.27 21.58
C LEU A 149 5.56 8.28 22.99
N ARG A 150 5.44 7.16 23.72
CA ARG A 150 6.01 7.03 25.07
C ARG A 150 7.53 7.18 25.08
N LEU A 151 8.23 6.62 24.08
CA LEU A 151 9.68 6.78 23.95
C LEU A 151 10.11 8.23 23.68
N ARG A 152 9.28 9.02 22.98
CA ARG A 152 9.55 10.46 22.74
C ARG A 152 9.30 11.31 23.99
N VAL A 153 8.27 10.98 24.77
CA VAL A 153 7.94 11.69 26.02
C VAL A 153 8.96 11.37 27.12
N SER A 154 9.56 10.18 27.11
CA SER A 154 10.54 9.74 28.11
C SER A 154 11.95 10.34 27.95
N GLY A 155 12.16 11.24 26.98
CA GLY A 155 13.37 12.07 26.90
C GLY A 155 14.66 11.34 26.49
N ASP A 156 14.58 10.22 25.78
CA ASP A 156 15.79 9.55 25.30
C ASP A 156 16.32 10.30 24.05
N PRO A 157 17.50 10.95 24.10
CA PRO A 157 18.04 11.65 22.96
C PRO A 157 18.35 10.60 21.91
N ILE A 158 17.59 10.62 20.82
CA ILE A 158 17.83 9.82 19.61
C ILE A 158 19.32 9.90 19.32
N ARG A 159 20.03 8.78 19.50
CA ARG A 159 21.39 8.60 19.00
C ARG A 159 21.37 9.01 17.54
N THR A 160 21.93 10.19 17.29
CA THR A 160 22.32 10.67 15.98
C THR A 160 23.29 9.64 15.42
N VAL A 161 22.78 8.71 14.64
CA VAL A 161 23.62 7.93 13.74
C VAL A 161 23.96 8.87 12.59
N GLY A 162 25.06 9.59 12.77
CA GLY A 162 25.92 10.07 11.70
C GLY A 162 27.31 9.45 11.89
N PRO A 163 28.22 9.59 10.93
CA PRO A 163 28.10 10.28 9.64
C PRO A 163 27.57 9.39 8.51
#